data_AF-A0A1G5SGM7-F1
#
_entry.id   AF-A0A1G5SGM7-F1
#
_cell.length_a   1.000
_cell.length_b   1.000
_cell.length_c   1.000
_cell.angle_alpha   90.00
_cell.angle_beta   90.00
_cell.angle_gamma   90.00
#
_symmetry.space_group_name_H-M   'P 1'
#
loop_
_entity.id
_entity.type
_entity.pdbx_description
1 polymer ?
#
loop_
_entity_poly.entity_id
_entity_poly.type
_entity_poly.pdbx_seq_one_letter_code
_entity_poly.pdbx_strand_id
1 'polypeptide(L)'
;MLTFEDEENSAGNNGAAGVLSGNSALTLDAVSHTNPRRNPHEEAGAEDKGQADLPINHRRVSVEDKRIINCHADVNQLVPFKYKWAWEKYLSACANHWMPQEINMSRDIALWKDSNGLSEDERRVVKRNLGFFVTADSLAANNIVLGTYRHITNPECRQYLLRQAFEEAIHTHAYQYIVESLGLDEGEIFNAYHEVDSIREKDEFLIPFIDILTDQSFQTGTLETDQQLLKSLIVFACIMEGLFFYVGFVQILALGRQNKMTGAAEQYQYILRDESMHCNFGIDVINQIKLENPQLWTREFREEIAALMQQAVMLEYRYAEDTMPRGVLGLNAAMFKEYLRFIANRRCHQIGLDPIFSEVSNPFPWMSEMIDLKKEKNFFETRVTEYQTGGVLNWD
;
A
#
# COMPACT_ATOMS: atom_id res chain seq x y z
N MET A 1 -15.76 -1.86 20.81
CA MET A 1 -15.28 -1.20 22.04
C MET A 1 -15.23 -2.26 23.12
N LEU A 2 -14.05 -2.83 23.36
CA LEU A 2 -13.75 -3.70 24.49
C LEU A 2 -12.32 -3.39 24.92
N THR A 3 -12.19 -2.95 26.16
CA THR A 3 -10.96 -2.59 26.88
C THR A 3 -10.50 -3.78 27.71
N PHE A 4 -9.18 -3.93 27.88
CA PHE A 4 -8.57 -4.78 28.91
C PHE A 4 -7.46 -3.98 29.61
N GLU A 5 -7.75 -3.59 30.87
CA GLU A 5 -6.81 -3.43 32.00
C GLU A 5 -6.49 -4.84 32.53
N ASP A 6 -5.45 -5.20 33.28
CA ASP A 6 -4.25 -4.59 33.87
C ASP A 6 -3.41 -5.80 34.33
N GLU A 7 -2.08 -5.67 34.45
CA GLU A 7 -1.37 -6.43 35.49
C GLU A 7 -0.09 -5.69 35.92
N GLU A 8 0.00 -5.45 37.23
CA GLU A 8 1.00 -4.63 37.91
C GLU A 8 1.94 -5.52 38.77
N ASN A 9 3.21 -5.10 38.82
CA ASN A 9 4.16 -5.16 39.94
C ASN A 9 4.79 -6.49 40.44
N SER A 10 6.13 -6.51 40.46
CA SER A 10 6.88 -6.64 41.73
C SER A 10 8.33 -6.10 41.69
N ALA A 11 8.54 -5.03 42.48
CA ALA A 11 9.65 -4.63 43.35
C ALA A 11 11.12 -5.08 43.15
N GLY A 12 12.04 -4.11 43.34
CA GLY A 12 13.44 -4.36 43.71
C GLY A 12 14.29 -3.10 43.91
N ASN A 13 14.28 -2.55 45.13
CA ASN A 13 14.99 -1.37 45.61
C ASN A 13 16.51 -1.62 45.81
N ASN A 14 17.39 -0.66 45.48
CA ASN A 14 18.64 -0.38 46.21
C ASN A 14 19.27 0.96 45.75
N GLY A 15 19.67 1.79 46.72
CA GLY A 15 20.11 3.16 46.50
C GLY A 15 21.62 3.43 46.62
N ALA A 16 21.89 4.74 46.62
CA ALA A 16 23.07 5.48 47.09
C ALA A 16 24.21 5.84 46.10
N ALA A 17 24.23 7.15 45.79
CA ALA A 17 25.35 8.11 45.84
C ALA A 17 26.54 8.00 44.87
N GLY A 18 26.74 9.08 44.10
CA GLY A 18 27.99 9.40 43.40
C GLY A 18 27.91 10.71 42.61
N VAL A 19 28.19 11.84 43.26
CA VAL A 19 28.41 13.15 42.64
C VAL A 19 29.86 13.23 42.17
N LEU A 20 30.13 13.52 40.89
CA LEU A 20 31.34 14.22 40.46
C LEU A 20 31.07 15.09 39.22
N SER A 21 31.51 16.34 39.36
CA SER A 21 31.45 17.50 38.48
C SER A 21 32.40 17.44 37.28
N GLY A 22 32.08 18.15 36.19
CA GLY A 22 33.08 18.53 35.18
C GLY A 22 32.51 19.14 33.89
N ASN A 23 32.38 20.47 33.86
CA ASN A 23 32.01 21.31 32.71
C ASN A 23 32.95 21.17 31.51
N SER A 24 32.40 21.22 30.28
CA SER A 24 32.56 22.38 29.37
C SER A 24 31.97 22.06 27.98
N ALA A 25 30.79 22.60 27.71
CA ALA A 25 30.22 22.69 26.38
C ALA A 25 30.56 24.08 25.80
N LEU A 26 31.14 24.08 24.60
CA LEU A 26 31.37 25.28 23.80
C LEU A 26 30.09 25.68 23.06
N THR A 27 29.83 26.97 23.12
CA THR A 27 28.71 27.76 22.61
C THR A 27 28.61 27.80 21.09
N LEU A 28 27.37 27.81 20.57
CA LEU A 28 27.04 28.39 19.28
C LEU A 28 25.85 29.35 19.48
N ASP A 29 26.12 30.61 19.16
CA ASP A 29 25.26 31.77 19.37
C ASP A 29 23.96 31.71 18.55
N ALA A 30 22.84 31.87 19.23
CA ALA A 30 21.55 32.16 18.61
C ALA A 30 21.41 33.68 18.41
N VAL A 31 21.29 34.11 17.15
CA VAL A 31 20.96 35.49 16.80
C VAL A 31 19.50 35.76 17.20
N SER A 32 19.31 36.68 18.14
CA SER A 32 18.01 37.14 18.62
C SER A 32 17.37 38.12 17.65
N HIS A 33 16.17 37.80 17.15
CA HIS A 33 15.19 38.83 16.79
C HIS A 33 14.03 38.76 17.77
N THR A 34 14.00 39.74 18.67
CA THR A 34 12.91 40.00 19.61
C THR A 34 11.69 40.54 18.86
N ASN A 35 10.60 39.78 18.84
CA ASN A 35 9.28 40.30 18.49
C ASN A 35 8.49 40.47 19.82
N PRO A 36 7.97 41.66 20.17
CA PRO A 36 7.31 41.86 21.44
C PRO A 36 6.04 41.00 21.53
N ARG A 37 5.90 40.29 22.66
CA ARG A 37 4.78 39.42 23.01
C ARG A 37 3.44 40.12 22.77
N ARG A 38 2.67 39.65 21.79
CA ARG A 38 1.20 39.81 21.77
C ARG A 38 0.58 38.78 22.71
N ASN A 39 -0.30 39.26 23.57
CA ASN A 39 -0.99 38.47 24.58
C ASN A 39 -1.97 37.48 23.89
N PRO A 40 -1.94 36.16 24.16
CA PRO A 40 -2.79 35.19 23.45
C PRO A 40 -4.29 35.24 23.80
N HIS A 41 -4.71 36.15 24.69
CA HIS A 41 -6.05 36.15 25.27
C HIS A 41 -6.97 37.30 24.81
N GLU A 42 -6.58 38.13 23.84
CA GLU A 42 -7.40 39.28 23.38
C GLU A 42 -8.02 39.15 21.98
N GLU A 43 -7.73 38.11 21.18
CA GLU A 43 -8.31 37.94 19.83
C GLU A 43 -9.35 36.80 19.73
N ALA A 44 -9.82 36.24 20.84
CA ALA A 44 -10.88 35.21 20.84
C ALA A 44 -12.31 35.77 20.75
N GLY A 45 -12.48 37.04 20.39
CA GLY A 45 -13.77 37.75 20.45
C GLY A 45 -14.10 38.64 19.26
N ALA A 46 -13.36 38.56 18.15
CA ALA A 46 -13.77 39.19 16.89
C ALA A 46 -14.66 38.20 16.13
N GLU A 47 -15.96 38.34 16.36
CA GLU A 47 -17.01 37.45 15.86
C GLU A 47 -16.92 37.20 14.35
N ASP A 48 -16.98 35.92 14.00
CA ASP A 48 -17.11 35.32 12.67
C ASP A 48 -18.47 35.63 11.99
N LYS A 49 -19.04 36.81 12.24
CA LYS A 49 -20.38 37.21 11.80
C LYS A 49 -20.48 37.45 10.30
N GLY A 50 -19.35 37.54 9.59
CA GLY A 50 -19.31 37.80 8.14
C GLY A 50 -19.16 36.56 7.26
N GLN A 51 -18.88 35.37 7.81
CA GLN A 51 -18.69 34.15 7.00
C GLN A 51 -19.98 33.37 6.74
N ALA A 52 -20.98 33.45 7.62
CA ALA A 52 -22.23 32.70 7.49
C ALA A 52 -23.05 33.10 6.26
N ASP A 53 -22.90 34.35 5.79
CA ASP A 53 -23.61 34.90 4.62
C ASP A 53 -22.86 34.74 3.29
N LEU A 54 -21.62 34.21 3.31
CA LEU A 54 -20.87 33.94 2.09
C LEU A 54 -21.36 32.64 1.44
N PRO A 55 -21.40 32.55 0.09
CA PRO A 55 -21.61 31.27 -0.59
C PRO A 55 -20.60 30.23 -0.07
N ILE A 56 -20.99 28.96 0.01
CA ILE A 56 -20.16 27.88 0.59
C ILE A 56 -18.70 27.88 0.06
N ASN A 57 -18.51 28.26 -1.21
CA ASN A 57 -17.19 28.33 -1.85
C ASN A 57 -16.30 29.51 -1.41
N HIS A 58 -16.82 30.47 -0.64
CA HIS A 58 -16.10 31.69 -0.23
C HIS A 58 -15.88 31.79 1.28
N ARG A 59 -16.47 30.90 2.08
CA ARG A 59 -16.19 30.82 3.53
C ARG A 59 -15.05 29.84 3.82
N ARG A 60 -14.44 29.94 5.00
CA ARG A 60 -13.46 28.95 5.46
C ARG A 60 -14.13 27.58 5.58
N VAL A 61 -13.41 26.55 5.15
CA VAL A 61 -13.86 25.15 5.23
C VAL A 61 -13.89 24.71 6.69
N SER A 62 -15.00 24.14 7.15
CA SER A 62 -15.08 23.46 8.44
C SER A 62 -14.89 21.95 8.27
N VAL A 63 -14.62 21.24 9.37
CA VAL A 63 -14.42 19.78 9.33
C VAL A 63 -15.71 19.07 8.87
N GLU A 64 -16.86 19.58 9.28
CA GLU A 64 -18.18 19.01 9.02
C GLU A 64 -18.58 19.09 7.54
N ASP A 65 -17.98 20.02 6.80
CA ASP A 65 -18.23 20.22 5.37
C ASP A 65 -17.63 19.09 4.51
N LYS A 66 -16.57 18.43 4.99
CA LYS A 66 -15.80 17.46 4.18
C LYS A 66 -16.51 16.11 4.12
N ARG A 67 -16.49 15.47 2.94
CA ARG A 67 -16.96 14.09 2.68
C ARG A 67 -15.97 13.38 1.76
N ILE A 68 -15.91 12.04 1.82
CA ILE A 68 -15.01 11.27 0.94
C ILE A 68 -15.44 11.38 -0.52
N ILE A 69 -16.75 11.29 -0.79
CA ILE A 69 -17.35 11.45 -2.12
C ILE A 69 -18.45 12.51 -2.07
N ASN A 70 -18.80 13.08 -3.23
CA ASN A 70 -19.90 14.04 -3.39
C ASN A 70 -19.83 15.26 -2.46
N CYS A 71 -18.61 15.68 -2.09
CA CYS A 71 -18.36 16.89 -1.30
C CYS A 71 -18.40 18.14 -2.18
N HIS A 72 -18.99 19.22 -1.66
CA HIS A 72 -19.00 20.54 -2.31
C HIS A 72 -18.11 21.58 -1.61
N ALA A 73 -17.41 21.20 -0.53
CA ALA A 73 -16.43 22.07 0.12
C ALA A 73 -15.22 22.31 -0.80
N ASP A 74 -14.47 23.39 -0.56
CA ASP A 74 -13.26 23.69 -1.33
C ASP A 74 -12.17 22.62 -1.11
N VAL A 75 -12.11 21.68 -2.05
CA VAL A 75 -11.18 20.54 -2.05
C VAL A 75 -9.72 20.96 -2.24
N ASN A 76 -9.44 22.23 -2.56
CA ASN A 76 -8.06 22.73 -2.67
C ASN A 76 -7.46 23.05 -1.29
N GLN A 77 -8.30 23.22 -0.26
CA GLN A 77 -7.84 23.52 1.10
C GLN A 77 -7.62 22.24 1.90
N LEU A 78 -6.35 21.90 2.13
CA LEU A 78 -5.96 20.71 2.88
C LEU A 78 -6.50 20.72 4.32
N VAL A 79 -6.46 21.89 4.97
CA VAL A 79 -6.89 22.08 6.37
C VAL A 79 -8.28 22.71 6.46
N PRO A 80 -9.06 22.42 7.52
CA PRO A 80 -8.76 21.49 8.62
C PRO A 80 -8.87 20.01 8.22
N PHE A 81 -8.11 19.13 8.88
CA PHE A 81 -8.16 17.69 8.63
C PHE A 81 -9.42 17.06 9.24
N LYS A 82 -10.19 16.31 8.42
CA LYS A 82 -11.28 15.44 8.91
C LYS A 82 -10.78 14.01 9.07
N TYR A 83 -10.15 13.47 8.02
CA TYR A 83 -9.68 12.08 8.00
C TYR A 83 -8.21 11.99 8.36
N LYS A 84 -7.90 12.11 9.66
CA LYS A 84 -6.52 12.05 10.18
C LYS A 84 -5.79 10.76 9.77
N TRP A 85 -6.51 9.64 9.70
CA TRP A 85 -5.96 8.36 9.24
C TRP A 85 -5.37 8.44 7.83
N ALA A 86 -5.95 9.22 6.91
CA ALA A 86 -5.44 9.38 5.55
C ALA A 86 -4.11 10.16 5.57
N TRP A 87 -4.05 11.21 6.39
CA TRP A 87 -2.83 12.01 6.57
C TRP A 87 -1.70 11.22 7.21
N GLU A 88 -1.99 10.44 8.26
CA GLU A 88 -1.03 9.57 8.93
C GLU A 88 -0.47 8.54 7.95
N LYS A 89 -1.31 7.90 7.14
CA LYS A 89 -0.85 6.97 6.09
C LYS A 89 0.02 7.65 5.05
N TYR A 90 -0.30 8.89 4.66
CA TYR A 90 0.53 9.66 3.74
C TYR A 90 1.93 9.90 4.31
N LEU A 91 2.03 10.29 5.57
CA LEU A 91 3.32 10.47 6.24
C LEU A 91 4.10 9.16 6.35
N SER A 92 3.45 8.05 6.71
CA SER A 92 4.08 6.73 6.76
C SER A 92 4.58 6.28 5.38
N ALA A 93 3.80 6.49 4.33
CA ALA A 93 4.20 6.17 2.95
C ALA A 93 5.39 7.04 2.49
N CYS A 94 5.43 8.33 2.87
CA CYS A 94 6.60 9.17 2.58
C CYS A 94 7.87 8.68 3.29
N ALA A 95 7.75 8.22 4.54
CA ALA A 95 8.87 7.66 5.31
C ALA A 95 9.39 6.33 4.73
N ASN A 96 8.59 5.69 3.87
CA ASN A 96 8.92 4.43 3.22
C ASN A 96 9.68 4.58 1.89
N HIS A 97 10.10 5.79 1.50
CA HIS A 97 10.78 6.00 0.22
C HIS A 97 11.96 5.03 -0.01
N TRP A 98 12.03 4.48 -1.21
CA TRP A 98 13.06 3.60 -1.72
C TRP A 98 13.19 3.78 -3.24
N MET A 99 14.31 3.33 -3.82
CA MET A 99 14.51 3.32 -5.27
C MET A 99 15.09 1.96 -5.71
N PRO A 100 14.65 1.38 -6.84
CA PRO A 100 15.09 0.05 -7.27
C PRO A 100 16.59 -0.07 -7.49
N GLN A 101 17.22 0.99 -8.02
CA GLN A 101 18.66 1.02 -8.29
C GLN A 101 19.55 0.92 -7.05
N GLU A 102 18.99 1.17 -5.86
CA GLU A 102 19.73 1.02 -4.61
C GLU A 102 19.97 -0.47 -4.27
N ILE A 103 19.28 -1.38 -4.95
CA ILE A 103 19.32 -2.82 -4.69
C ILE A 103 20.23 -3.51 -5.71
N ASN A 104 21.19 -4.29 -5.19
CA ASN A 104 22.22 -4.93 -6.02
C ASN A 104 21.71 -6.21 -6.69
N MET A 105 21.74 -6.23 -8.03
CA MET A 105 21.27 -7.36 -8.84
C MET A 105 22.37 -8.36 -9.23
N SER A 106 23.63 -8.19 -8.82
CA SER A 106 24.76 -8.99 -9.32
C SER A 106 24.62 -10.49 -9.06
N ARG A 107 24.10 -10.88 -7.87
CA ARG A 107 23.89 -12.29 -7.52
C ARG A 107 22.76 -12.91 -8.35
N ASP A 108 21.69 -12.15 -8.55
CA ASP A 108 20.54 -12.54 -9.35
C ASP A 108 20.94 -12.73 -10.82
N ILE A 109 21.76 -11.83 -11.37
CA ILE A 109 22.31 -11.93 -12.72
C ILE A 109 23.16 -13.19 -12.88
N ALA A 110 24.06 -13.45 -11.92
CA ALA A 110 24.91 -14.63 -11.95
C ALA A 110 24.08 -15.92 -11.87
N LEU A 111 23.10 -15.96 -10.96
CA LEU A 111 22.20 -17.10 -10.79
C LEU A 111 21.34 -17.33 -12.04
N TRP A 112 20.84 -16.27 -12.66
CA TRP A 112 20.02 -16.35 -13.86
C TRP A 112 20.80 -16.84 -15.09
N LYS A 113 22.08 -16.46 -15.21
CA LYS A 113 22.96 -16.91 -16.31
C LYS A 113 23.48 -18.33 -16.14
N ASP A 114 23.54 -18.84 -14.92
CA ASP A 114 23.92 -20.23 -14.66
C ASP A 114 22.79 -21.19 -15.09
N SER A 115 23.10 -22.11 -16.01
CA SER A 115 22.15 -23.13 -16.48
C SER A 115 21.68 -24.06 -15.36
N ASN A 116 22.44 -24.16 -14.26
CA ASN A 116 22.08 -24.96 -13.08
C ASN A 116 21.56 -24.11 -11.91
N GLY A 117 21.50 -22.78 -12.06
CA GLY A 117 21.11 -21.87 -10.97
C GLY A 117 19.62 -21.95 -10.63
N LEU A 118 18.78 -21.99 -11.67
CA LEU A 118 17.33 -22.13 -11.58
C LEU A 118 16.83 -23.21 -12.54
N SER A 119 15.91 -24.03 -12.05
CA SER A 119 15.13 -24.94 -12.89
C SER A 119 14.17 -24.18 -13.82
N GLU A 120 13.69 -24.84 -14.87
CA GLU A 120 12.71 -24.26 -15.78
C GLU A 120 11.41 -23.84 -15.08
N ASP A 121 10.98 -24.58 -14.05
CA ASP A 121 9.81 -24.20 -13.25
C ASP A 121 10.06 -22.93 -12.42
N GLU A 122 11.25 -22.78 -11.84
CA GLU A 122 11.61 -21.55 -11.11
C GLU A 122 11.73 -20.35 -12.06
N ARG A 123 12.31 -20.53 -13.26
CA ARG A 123 12.37 -19.49 -14.29
C ARG A 123 10.98 -19.10 -14.77
N ARG A 124 10.09 -20.07 -14.94
CA ARG A 124 8.68 -19.84 -15.32
C ARG A 124 7.97 -19.00 -14.28
N VAL A 125 8.15 -19.29 -13.00
CA VAL A 125 7.61 -18.49 -11.90
C VAL A 125 8.05 -17.03 -12.05
N VAL A 126 9.35 -16.77 -12.18
CA VAL A 126 9.88 -15.41 -12.32
C VAL A 126 9.29 -14.69 -13.54
N LYS A 127 9.29 -15.33 -14.72
CA LYS A 127 8.79 -14.69 -15.96
C LYS A 127 7.28 -14.41 -15.92
N ARG A 128 6.47 -15.35 -15.44
CA ARG A 128 5.00 -15.17 -15.33
C ARG A 128 4.64 -14.08 -14.33
N ASN A 129 5.35 -14.07 -13.20
CA ASN A 129 5.17 -13.08 -12.15
C ASN A 129 5.53 -11.67 -12.66
N LEU A 130 6.72 -11.49 -13.23
CA LEU A 130 7.10 -10.21 -13.85
C LEU A 130 6.09 -9.80 -14.93
N GLY A 131 5.68 -10.72 -15.81
CA GLY A 131 4.74 -10.42 -16.89
C GLY A 131 3.35 -9.99 -16.43
N PHE A 132 2.90 -10.41 -15.24
CA PHE A 132 1.67 -9.91 -14.64
C PHE A 132 1.88 -8.53 -14.00
N PHE A 133 2.93 -8.39 -13.19
CA PHE A 133 3.12 -7.19 -12.38
C PHE A 133 3.50 -5.94 -13.17
N VAL A 134 4.27 -6.07 -14.27
CA VAL A 134 4.68 -4.91 -15.09
C VAL A 134 3.49 -4.13 -15.65
N THR A 135 2.40 -4.83 -16.01
CA THR A 135 1.18 -4.19 -16.53
C THR A 135 0.18 -3.88 -15.44
N ALA A 136 0.08 -4.73 -14.41
CA ALA A 136 -0.85 -4.52 -13.32
C ALA A 136 -0.60 -3.18 -12.60
N ASP A 137 0.63 -2.84 -12.22
CA ASP A 137 0.87 -1.57 -11.51
C ASP A 137 0.62 -0.34 -12.39
N SER A 138 0.84 -0.47 -13.70
CA SER A 138 0.43 0.57 -14.66
C SER A 138 -1.10 0.72 -14.70
N LEU A 139 -1.86 -0.38 -14.65
CA LEU A 139 -3.32 -0.34 -14.55
C LEU A 139 -3.79 0.29 -13.23
N ALA A 140 -3.12 -0.02 -12.10
CA ALA A 140 -3.39 0.57 -10.80
C ALA A 140 -3.15 2.09 -10.82
N ALA A 141 -1.98 2.53 -11.30
CA ALA A 141 -1.64 3.95 -11.43
C ALA A 141 -2.64 4.71 -12.30
N ASN A 142 -3.00 4.15 -13.46
CA ASN A 142 -3.98 4.75 -14.37
C ASN A 142 -5.36 4.85 -13.72
N ASN A 143 -5.82 3.81 -13.02
CA ASN A 143 -7.10 3.84 -12.30
C ASN A 143 -7.10 4.91 -11.20
N ILE A 144 -5.99 5.09 -10.49
CA ILE A 144 -5.86 6.13 -9.46
C ILE A 144 -5.97 7.52 -10.10
N VAL A 145 -5.10 7.82 -11.06
CA VAL A 145 -4.92 9.17 -11.61
C VAL A 145 -6.09 9.59 -12.49
N LEU A 146 -6.59 8.70 -13.35
CA LEU A 146 -7.61 9.02 -14.35
C LEU A 146 -9.04 8.83 -13.82
N GLY A 147 -9.22 7.98 -12.81
CA GLY A 147 -10.53 7.62 -12.27
C GLY A 147 -10.72 8.04 -10.83
N THR A 148 -10.15 7.28 -9.91
CA THR A 148 -10.41 7.36 -8.47
C THR A 148 -10.19 8.77 -7.90
N TYR A 149 -9.08 9.42 -8.24
CA TYR A 149 -8.73 10.75 -7.74
C TYR A 149 -9.81 11.79 -8.00
N ARG A 150 -10.47 11.72 -9.16
CA ARG A 150 -11.53 12.65 -9.56
C ARG A 150 -12.73 12.56 -8.62
N HIS A 151 -13.11 11.35 -8.23
CA HIS A 151 -14.33 11.10 -7.44
C HIS A 151 -14.11 11.11 -5.94
N ILE A 152 -12.87 10.96 -5.46
CA ILE A 152 -12.53 11.24 -4.07
C ILE A 152 -12.43 12.75 -3.87
N THR A 153 -13.49 13.33 -3.30
CA THR A 153 -13.66 14.78 -3.09
C THR A 153 -13.12 15.26 -1.75
N ASN A 154 -11.99 14.70 -1.30
CA ASN A 154 -11.34 15.05 -0.04
C ASN A 154 -9.83 15.27 -0.21
N PRO A 155 -9.27 16.39 0.26
CA PRO A 155 -7.86 16.72 0.00
C PRO A 155 -6.85 15.82 0.70
N GLU A 156 -7.07 15.42 1.95
CA GLU A 156 -6.13 14.54 2.67
C GLU A 156 -6.10 13.12 2.08
N CYS A 157 -7.24 12.61 1.62
CA CYS A 157 -7.28 11.35 0.86
C CYS A 157 -6.60 11.50 -0.51
N ARG A 158 -6.84 12.61 -1.21
CA ARG A 158 -6.13 12.92 -2.47
C ARG A 158 -4.62 13.01 -2.27
N GLN A 159 -4.15 13.56 -1.16
CA GLN A 159 -2.72 13.61 -0.87
C GLN A 159 -2.10 12.20 -0.78
N TYR A 160 -2.81 11.26 -0.14
CA TYR A 160 -2.37 9.87 -0.12
C TYR A 160 -2.41 9.24 -1.52
N LEU A 161 -3.46 9.47 -2.30
CA LEU A 161 -3.57 8.94 -3.68
C LEU A 161 -2.42 9.42 -4.59
N LEU A 162 -1.94 10.66 -4.42
CA LEU A 162 -0.75 11.14 -5.14
C LEU A 162 0.51 10.36 -4.74
N ARG A 163 0.64 10.03 -3.45
CA ARG A 163 1.77 9.23 -2.96
C ARG A 163 1.68 7.79 -3.46
N GLN A 164 0.51 7.17 -3.37
CA GLN A 164 0.25 5.82 -3.89
C GLN A 164 0.56 5.75 -5.39
N ALA A 165 0.03 6.67 -6.20
CA ALA A 165 0.30 6.71 -7.65
C ALA A 165 1.79 6.85 -7.98
N PHE A 166 2.57 7.56 -7.15
CA PHE A 166 4.02 7.62 -7.30
C PHE A 166 4.72 6.33 -6.87
N GLU A 167 4.21 5.63 -5.85
CA GLU A 167 4.68 4.29 -5.46
C GLU A 167 4.45 3.28 -6.58
N GLU A 168 3.29 3.28 -7.26
CA GLU A 168 3.04 2.43 -8.44
C GLU A 168 4.08 2.67 -9.57
N ALA A 169 4.50 3.91 -9.76
CA ALA A 169 5.54 4.26 -10.73
C ALA A 169 6.92 3.71 -10.30
N ILE A 170 7.22 3.72 -8.99
CA ILE A 170 8.43 3.07 -8.44
C ILE A 170 8.35 1.55 -8.64
N HIS A 171 7.20 0.93 -8.44
CA HIS A 171 7.04 -0.52 -8.61
C HIS A 171 7.21 -0.94 -10.07
N THR A 172 6.57 -0.22 -11.00
CA THR A 172 6.77 -0.42 -12.46
C THR A 172 8.25 -0.30 -12.84
N HIS A 173 8.94 0.69 -12.27
CA HIS A 173 10.37 0.88 -12.46
C HIS A 173 11.21 -0.25 -11.84
N ALA A 174 10.82 -0.81 -10.70
CA ALA A 174 11.49 -1.96 -10.09
C ALA A 174 11.43 -3.19 -11.01
N TYR A 175 10.26 -3.48 -11.59
CA TYR A 175 10.13 -4.60 -12.51
C TYR A 175 10.92 -4.39 -13.80
N GLN A 176 10.89 -3.18 -14.37
CA GLN A 176 11.72 -2.84 -15.52
C GLN A 176 13.21 -3.06 -15.20
N TYR A 177 13.68 -2.59 -14.04
CA TYR A 177 15.06 -2.76 -13.61
C TYR A 177 15.45 -4.24 -13.43
N ILE A 178 14.54 -5.08 -12.92
CA ILE A 178 14.75 -6.54 -12.86
C ILE A 178 14.85 -7.15 -14.27
N VAL A 179 13.90 -6.82 -15.16
CA VAL A 179 13.85 -7.31 -16.54
C VAL A 179 15.14 -6.96 -17.30
N GLU A 180 15.58 -5.71 -17.22
CA GLU A 180 16.81 -5.22 -17.83
C GLU A 180 18.05 -5.91 -17.23
N SER A 181 18.14 -5.97 -15.89
CA SER A 181 19.27 -6.58 -15.21
C SER A 181 19.48 -8.04 -15.60
N LEU A 182 18.39 -8.81 -15.67
CA LEU A 182 18.44 -10.23 -16.03
C LEU A 182 18.61 -10.48 -17.53
N GLY A 183 18.52 -9.44 -18.36
CA GLY A 183 18.60 -9.54 -19.82
C GLY A 183 17.43 -10.32 -20.41
N LEU A 184 16.23 -10.13 -19.89
CA LEU A 184 15.00 -10.71 -20.43
C LEU A 184 14.54 -9.95 -21.67
N ASP A 185 13.73 -10.59 -22.51
CA ASP A 185 13.05 -9.91 -23.60
C ASP A 185 11.93 -9.02 -23.02
N GLU A 186 12.14 -7.70 -23.07
CA GLU A 186 11.17 -6.71 -22.60
C GLU A 186 9.82 -6.84 -23.31
N GLY A 187 9.83 -7.12 -24.62
CA GLY A 187 8.61 -7.30 -25.40
C GLY A 187 7.82 -8.51 -24.92
N GLU A 188 8.49 -9.65 -24.68
CA GLU A 188 7.85 -10.86 -24.13
C GLU A 188 7.23 -10.59 -22.75
N ILE A 189 7.98 -9.95 -21.84
CA ILE A 189 7.53 -9.74 -20.46
C ILE A 189 6.39 -8.71 -20.41
N PHE A 190 6.54 -7.55 -21.07
CA PHE A 190 5.54 -6.49 -21.03
C PHE A 190 4.29 -6.80 -21.87
N ASN A 191 4.38 -7.70 -22.85
CA ASN A 191 3.23 -8.18 -23.63
C ASN A 191 2.60 -9.44 -23.04
N ALA A 192 3.07 -9.94 -21.89
CA ALA A 192 2.59 -11.19 -21.30
C ALA A 192 1.07 -11.18 -21.02
N TYR A 193 0.49 -10.04 -20.66
CA TYR A 193 -0.96 -9.89 -20.51
C TYR A 193 -1.75 -10.08 -21.81
N HIS A 194 -1.10 -9.96 -22.97
CA HIS A 194 -1.67 -10.29 -24.27
C HIS A 194 -1.30 -11.68 -24.78
N GLU A 195 -0.37 -12.40 -24.16
CA GLU A 195 0.15 -13.69 -24.65
C GLU A 195 -0.13 -14.86 -23.71
N VAL A 196 -0.34 -14.58 -22.42
CA VAL A 196 -0.58 -15.57 -21.38
C VAL A 196 -2.03 -15.49 -20.92
N ASP A 197 -2.81 -16.53 -21.22
CA ASP A 197 -4.25 -16.55 -20.94
C ASP A 197 -4.58 -16.32 -19.46
N SER A 198 -3.82 -16.93 -18.54
CA SER A 198 -4.06 -16.79 -17.10
C SER A 198 -3.79 -15.38 -16.57
N ILE A 199 -2.93 -14.60 -17.25
CA ILE A 199 -2.67 -13.18 -16.95
C ILE A 199 -3.75 -12.33 -17.61
N ARG A 200 -4.05 -12.57 -18.89
CA ARG A 200 -5.09 -11.85 -19.64
C ARG A 200 -6.44 -11.92 -18.96
N GLU A 201 -6.86 -13.10 -18.51
CA GLU A 201 -8.17 -13.29 -17.85
C GLU A 201 -8.30 -12.47 -16.55
N LYS A 202 -7.20 -12.24 -15.83
CA LYS A 202 -7.17 -11.37 -14.65
C LYS A 202 -7.30 -9.89 -15.02
N ASP A 203 -6.59 -9.46 -16.07
CA ASP A 203 -6.63 -8.08 -16.53
C ASP A 203 -8.01 -7.74 -17.15
N GLU A 204 -8.56 -8.64 -17.97
CA GLU A 204 -9.92 -8.51 -18.53
C GLU A 204 -11.00 -8.46 -17.45
N PHE A 205 -10.78 -9.09 -16.30
CA PHE A 205 -11.67 -8.95 -15.15
C PHE A 205 -11.62 -7.54 -14.53
N LEU A 206 -10.46 -6.88 -14.53
CA LEU A 206 -10.26 -5.56 -13.93
C LEU A 206 -10.71 -4.40 -14.85
N ILE A 207 -10.49 -4.54 -16.16
CA ILE A 207 -10.73 -3.49 -17.18
C ILE A 207 -12.11 -2.82 -17.05
N PRO A 208 -13.25 -3.55 -16.91
CA PRO A 208 -14.57 -2.91 -16.82
C PRO A 208 -14.70 -1.91 -15.65
N PHE A 209 -13.97 -2.12 -14.56
CA PHE A 209 -13.99 -1.23 -13.39
C PHE A 209 -13.12 0.02 -13.59
N ILE A 210 -12.10 -0.08 -14.44
CA ILE A 210 -11.26 1.06 -14.89
C ILE A 210 -12.05 1.90 -15.88
N ASP A 211 -12.63 1.25 -16.89
CA ASP A 211 -13.35 1.94 -17.98
C ASP A 211 -14.47 2.82 -17.44
N ILE A 212 -15.22 2.34 -16.44
CA ILE A 212 -16.26 3.13 -15.78
C ILE A 212 -15.69 4.40 -15.15
N LEU A 213 -14.59 4.30 -14.39
CA LEU A 213 -14.04 5.46 -13.67
C LEU A 213 -13.27 6.42 -14.58
N THR A 214 -12.67 5.90 -15.64
CA THR A 214 -11.88 6.71 -16.59
C THR A 214 -12.75 7.37 -17.66
N ASP A 215 -14.00 6.94 -17.84
CA ASP A 215 -15.00 7.64 -18.65
C ASP A 215 -15.20 9.06 -18.11
N GLN A 216 -15.00 10.07 -18.97
CA GLN A 216 -15.17 11.49 -18.63
C GLN A 216 -16.62 11.87 -18.34
N SER A 217 -17.58 11.09 -18.84
CA SER A 217 -19.00 11.30 -18.63
C SER A 217 -19.50 10.75 -17.30
N PHE A 218 -18.76 9.84 -16.67
CA PHE A 218 -19.13 9.25 -15.39
C PHE A 218 -19.11 10.30 -14.27
N GLN A 219 -20.20 10.37 -13.51
CA GLN A 219 -20.39 11.29 -12.40
C GLN A 219 -21.02 10.56 -11.22
N THR A 220 -20.54 10.84 -10.02
CA THR A 220 -21.14 10.38 -8.77
C THR A 220 -22.30 11.29 -8.35
N GLY A 221 -23.14 10.86 -7.40
CA GLY A 221 -24.27 11.62 -6.86
C GLY A 221 -25.63 10.93 -6.98
N THR A 222 -25.68 9.74 -7.59
CA THR A 222 -26.84 8.83 -7.55
C THR A 222 -26.46 7.53 -6.84
N LEU A 223 -27.45 6.78 -6.34
CA LEU A 223 -27.22 5.50 -5.67
C LEU A 223 -26.43 4.54 -6.58
N GLU A 224 -26.83 4.47 -7.85
CA GLU A 224 -26.26 3.58 -8.85
C GLU A 224 -24.80 3.94 -9.16
N THR A 225 -24.52 5.21 -9.42
CA THR A 225 -23.16 5.67 -9.75
C THR A 225 -22.22 5.62 -8.54
N ASP A 226 -22.74 5.90 -7.34
CA ASP A 226 -21.94 5.80 -6.12
C ASP A 226 -21.61 4.34 -5.79
N GLN A 227 -22.52 3.40 -6.07
CA GLN A 227 -22.25 1.96 -5.98
C GLN A 227 -21.24 1.50 -7.04
N GLN A 228 -21.26 2.05 -8.26
CA GLN A 228 -20.26 1.75 -9.28
C GLN A 228 -18.85 2.19 -8.84
N LEU A 229 -18.72 3.40 -8.26
CA LEU A 229 -17.46 3.84 -7.68
C LEU A 229 -17.02 2.93 -6.53
N LEU A 230 -17.91 2.68 -5.56
CA LEU A 230 -17.59 1.84 -4.40
C LEU A 230 -17.14 0.42 -4.82
N LYS A 231 -17.79 -0.14 -5.85
CA LYS A 231 -17.44 -1.43 -6.42
C LYS A 231 -16.05 -1.43 -7.04
N SER A 232 -15.72 -0.41 -7.84
CA SER A 232 -14.38 -0.27 -8.41
C SER A 232 -13.32 -0.12 -7.31
N LEU A 233 -13.55 0.71 -6.29
CA LEU A 233 -12.65 0.83 -5.13
C LEU A 233 -12.40 -0.51 -4.43
N ILE A 234 -13.45 -1.33 -4.24
CA ILE A 234 -13.32 -2.67 -3.65
C ILE A 234 -12.52 -3.60 -4.56
N VAL A 235 -12.77 -3.59 -5.87
CA VAL A 235 -12.03 -4.42 -6.83
C VAL A 235 -10.54 -4.07 -6.81
N PHE A 236 -10.17 -2.80 -6.85
CA PHE A 236 -8.77 -2.41 -6.80
C PHE A 236 -8.11 -2.74 -5.45
N ALA A 237 -8.66 -2.23 -4.34
CA ALA A 237 -8.02 -2.36 -3.03
C ALA A 237 -8.07 -3.79 -2.45
N CYS A 238 -9.18 -4.51 -2.63
CA CYS A 238 -9.37 -5.82 -2.00
C CYS A 238 -9.02 -6.99 -2.93
N ILE A 239 -9.19 -6.84 -4.25
CA ILE A 239 -8.94 -7.92 -5.21
C ILE A 239 -7.59 -7.75 -5.91
N MET A 240 -7.32 -6.63 -6.57
CA MET A 240 -6.06 -6.45 -7.29
C MET A 240 -4.86 -6.37 -6.33
N GLU A 241 -4.81 -5.32 -5.52
CA GLU A 241 -3.73 -5.09 -4.54
C GLU A 241 -3.85 -6.08 -3.38
N GLY A 242 -5.08 -6.38 -2.96
CA GLY A 242 -5.37 -7.15 -1.75
C GLY A 242 -5.34 -8.68 -1.92
N LEU A 243 -5.41 -9.23 -3.13
CA LEU A 243 -5.48 -10.68 -3.40
C LEU A 243 -4.52 -11.11 -4.51
N PHE A 244 -4.60 -10.53 -5.72
CA PHE A 244 -3.78 -10.94 -6.86
C PHE A 244 -2.29 -10.72 -6.57
N PHE A 245 -1.91 -9.56 -6.04
CA PHE A 245 -0.51 -9.25 -5.74
C PHE A 245 0.07 -10.17 -4.66
N TYR A 246 -0.73 -10.52 -3.65
CA TYR A 246 -0.27 -11.37 -2.53
C TYR A 246 0.15 -12.78 -2.96
N VAL A 247 -0.50 -13.37 -3.95
CA VAL A 247 -0.06 -14.65 -4.54
C VAL A 247 1.28 -14.49 -5.23
N GLY A 248 1.43 -13.41 -5.98
CA GLY A 248 2.68 -13.07 -6.64
C GLY A 248 3.84 -12.85 -5.65
N PHE A 249 3.58 -12.19 -4.52
CA PHE A 249 4.55 -12.01 -3.45
C PHE A 249 5.02 -13.33 -2.83
N VAL A 250 4.09 -14.27 -2.55
CA VAL A 250 4.47 -15.59 -2.02
C VAL A 250 5.48 -16.29 -2.93
N GLN A 251 5.25 -16.25 -4.24
CA GLN A 251 6.08 -16.95 -5.22
C GLN A 251 7.52 -16.43 -5.24
N ILE A 252 7.72 -15.11 -5.35
CA ILE A 252 9.06 -14.50 -5.42
C ILE A 252 9.75 -14.50 -4.05
N LEU A 253 9.02 -14.25 -2.96
CA LEU A 253 9.61 -14.30 -1.62
C LEU A 253 10.00 -15.72 -1.20
N ALA A 254 9.35 -16.76 -1.74
CA ALA A 254 9.78 -18.15 -1.55
C ALA A 254 11.15 -18.43 -2.20
N LEU A 255 11.47 -17.83 -3.36
CA LEU A 255 12.82 -17.87 -3.92
C LEU A 255 13.82 -17.20 -2.96
N GLY A 256 13.50 -15.99 -2.49
CA GLY A 256 14.34 -15.24 -1.57
C GLY A 256 14.64 -15.99 -0.27
N ARG A 257 13.65 -16.68 0.30
CA ARG A 257 13.81 -17.54 1.49
C ARG A 257 14.76 -18.72 1.28
N GLN A 258 14.94 -19.15 0.02
CA GLN A 258 15.92 -20.16 -0.37
C GLN A 258 17.23 -19.55 -0.87
N ASN A 259 17.45 -18.26 -0.60
CA ASN A 259 18.64 -17.50 -1.00
C ASN A 259 18.84 -17.48 -2.53
N LYS A 260 17.73 -17.52 -3.29
CA LYS A 260 17.67 -17.39 -4.75
C LYS A 260 17.01 -16.06 -5.11
N MET A 261 17.48 -15.42 -6.18
CA MET A 261 16.91 -14.15 -6.67
C MET A 261 16.77 -13.11 -5.55
N THR A 262 17.82 -12.93 -4.74
CA THR A 262 17.76 -12.14 -3.50
C THR A 262 17.54 -10.65 -3.76
N GLY A 263 18.08 -10.10 -4.84
CA GLY A 263 17.87 -8.69 -5.22
C GLY A 263 16.45 -8.44 -5.70
N ALA A 264 15.87 -9.36 -6.49
CA ALA A 264 14.45 -9.31 -6.85
C ALA A 264 13.55 -9.49 -5.62
N ALA A 265 13.87 -10.44 -4.73
CA ALA A 265 13.11 -10.68 -3.52
C ALA A 265 13.13 -9.47 -2.57
N GLU A 266 14.26 -8.76 -2.46
CA GLU A 266 14.36 -7.52 -1.67
C GLU A 266 13.47 -6.41 -2.25
N GLN A 267 13.47 -6.21 -3.57
CA GLN A 267 12.54 -5.28 -4.23
C GLN A 267 11.08 -5.65 -3.93
N TYR A 268 10.71 -6.93 -4.03
CA TYR A 268 9.37 -7.41 -3.70
C TYR A 268 9.00 -7.21 -2.23
N GLN A 269 9.97 -7.20 -1.31
CA GLN A 269 9.70 -6.87 0.09
C GLN A 269 9.37 -5.38 0.27
N TYR A 270 9.99 -4.49 -0.50
CA TYR A 270 9.62 -3.07 -0.49
C TYR A 270 8.23 -2.87 -1.07
N ILE A 271 7.95 -3.46 -2.23
CA ILE A 271 6.63 -3.42 -2.88
C ILE A 271 5.55 -3.97 -1.95
N LEU A 272 5.74 -5.15 -1.34
CA LEU A 272 4.79 -5.72 -0.37
C LEU A 272 4.48 -4.78 0.81
N ARG A 273 5.48 -4.02 1.28
CA ARG A 273 5.27 -3.05 2.37
C ARG A 273 4.39 -1.90 1.88
N ASP A 274 4.63 -1.40 0.69
CA ASP A 274 3.85 -0.32 0.08
C ASP A 274 2.41 -0.81 -0.20
N GLU A 275 2.24 -1.99 -0.81
CA GLU A 275 0.94 -2.61 -1.06
C GLU A 275 0.12 -2.88 0.21
N SER A 276 0.79 -3.21 1.31
CA SER A 276 0.10 -3.36 2.59
C SER A 276 -0.53 -2.03 3.04
N MET A 277 0.10 -0.90 2.75
CA MET A 277 -0.41 0.44 3.03
C MET A 277 -1.53 0.80 2.05
N HIS A 278 -1.36 0.50 0.75
CA HIS A 278 -2.35 0.77 -0.29
C HIS A 278 -3.67 0.06 0.01
N CYS A 279 -3.61 -1.26 0.25
CA CYS A 279 -4.76 -2.07 0.62
C CYS A 279 -5.45 -1.54 1.89
N ASN A 280 -4.67 -1.17 2.92
CA ASN A 280 -5.22 -0.61 4.16
C ASN A 280 -5.88 0.76 3.95
N PHE A 281 -5.30 1.65 3.12
CA PHE A 281 -5.91 2.92 2.77
C PHE A 281 -7.22 2.71 2.01
N GLY A 282 -7.23 1.84 1.00
CA GLY A 282 -8.43 1.51 0.23
C GLY A 282 -9.55 0.97 1.11
N ILE A 283 -9.24 0.06 2.05
CA ILE A 283 -10.19 -0.45 3.04
C ILE A 283 -10.78 0.66 3.91
N ASP A 284 -9.95 1.60 4.39
CA ASP A 284 -10.41 2.73 5.20
C ASP A 284 -11.30 3.68 4.38
N VAL A 285 -10.95 3.97 3.12
CA VAL A 285 -11.80 4.72 2.18
C VAL A 285 -13.15 4.04 1.97
N ILE A 286 -13.15 2.74 1.66
CA ILE A 286 -14.36 1.93 1.44
C ILE A 286 -15.28 1.98 2.67
N ASN A 287 -14.72 1.72 3.85
CA ASN A 287 -15.49 1.74 5.10
C ASN A 287 -15.98 3.14 5.45
N GLN A 288 -15.21 4.19 5.19
CA GLN A 288 -15.63 5.57 5.42
C GLN A 288 -16.74 5.98 4.44
N ILE A 289 -16.68 5.59 3.16
CA ILE A 289 -17.76 5.80 2.19
C ILE A 289 -19.04 5.13 2.68
N LYS A 290 -18.97 3.86 3.10
CA LYS A 290 -20.12 3.13 3.63
C LYS A 290 -20.71 3.77 4.89
N LEU A 291 -19.84 4.29 5.78
CA LEU A 291 -20.26 4.96 7.01
C LEU A 291 -21.01 6.27 6.70
N GLU A 292 -20.52 7.04 5.73
CA GLU A 292 -21.13 8.31 5.32
C GLU A 292 -22.35 8.13 4.40
N ASN A 293 -22.45 6.98 3.72
CA ASN A 293 -23.48 6.66 2.73
C ASN A 293 -24.03 5.23 2.97
N PRO A 294 -24.71 4.97 4.11
CA PRO A 294 -25.14 3.62 4.48
C PRO A 294 -26.09 2.98 3.47
N GLN A 295 -26.81 3.78 2.67
CA GLN A 295 -27.69 3.31 1.61
C GLN A 295 -26.96 2.57 0.48
N LEU A 296 -25.64 2.78 0.31
CA LEU A 296 -24.86 2.09 -0.73
C LEU A 296 -24.64 0.61 -0.40
N TRP A 297 -24.62 0.24 0.89
CA TRP A 297 -24.27 -1.10 1.37
C TRP A 297 -25.50 -2.01 1.49
N THR A 298 -26.27 -2.13 0.41
CA THR A 298 -27.47 -2.98 0.37
C THR A 298 -27.12 -4.47 0.42
N ARG A 299 -28.12 -5.33 0.61
CA ARG A 299 -27.92 -6.78 0.55
C ARG A 299 -27.48 -7.23 -0.84
N GLU A 300 -28.13 -6.70 -1.86
CA GLU A 300 -27.88 -7.02 -3.26
C GLU A 300 -26.46 -6.60 -3.67
N PHE A 301 -25.99 -5.44 -3.19
CA PHE A 301 -24.61 -5.00 -3.42
C PHE A 301 -23.59 -5.91 -2.73
N ARG A 302 -23.85 -6.34 -1.48
CA ARG A 302 -22.99 -7.30 -0.78
C ARG A 302 -22.90 -8.65 -1.50
N GLU A 303 -24.03 -9.16 -2.00
CA GLU A 303 -24.08 -10.40 -2.79
C GLU A 303 -23.26 -10.27 -4.09
N GLU A 304 -23.31 -9.10 -4.75
CA GLU A 304 -22.49 -8.81 -5.92
C GLU A 304 -20.99 -8.78 -5.61
N ILE A 305 -20.58 -8.08 -4.54
CA ILE A 305 -19.17 -8.05 -4.11
C ILE A 305 -18.66 -9.45 -3.74
N ALA A 306 -19.50 -10.26 -3.07
CA ALA A 306 -19.17 -11.65 -2.75
C ALA A 306 -18.94 -12.48 -4.03
N ALA A 307 -19.77 -12.30 -5.06
CA ALA A 307 -19.61 -12.99 -6.34
C ALA A 307 -18.31 -12.57 -7.06
N LEU A 308 -17.98 -11.27 -7.07
CA LEU A 308 -16.72 -10.77 -7.64
C LEU A 308 -15.50 -11.34 -6.92
N MET A 309 -15.53 -11.41 -5.59
CA MET A 309 -14.45 -12.01 -4.81
C MET A 309 -14.30 -13.52 -5.09
N GLN A 310 -15.40 -14.25 -5.27
CA GLN A 310 -15.34 -15.66 -5.68
C GLN A 310 -14.74 -15.85 -7.07
N GLN A 311 -15.14 -15.01 -8.04
CA GLN A 311 -14.58 -15.02 -9.39
C GLN A 311 -13.08 -14.71 -9.36
N ALA A 312 -12.67 -13.70 -8.60
CA ALA A 312 -11.26 -13.33 -8.43
C ALA A 312 -10.43 -14.48 -7.85
N VAL A 313 -10.91 -15.16 -6.79
CA VAL A 313 -10.22 -16.33 -6.23
C VAL A 313 -10.06 -17.45 -7.27
N MET A 314 -11.06 -17.65 -8.13
CA MET A 314 -10.99 -18.64 -9.21
C MET A 314 -9.95 -18.27 -10.26
N LEU A 315 -9.91 -17.01 -10.70
CA LEU A 315 -8.92 -16.49 -11.65
C LEU A 315 -7.50 -16.61 -11.09
N GLU A 316 -7.29 -16.18 -9.85
CA GLU A 316 -5.97 -16.22 -9.22
C GLU A 316 -5.49 -17.66 -8.97
N TYR A 317 -6.42 -18.58 -8.68
CA TYR A 317 -6.10 -20.00 -8.56
C TYR A 317 -5.64 -20.58 -9.90
N ARG A 318 -6.31 -20.24 -11.02
CA ARG A 318 -5.85 -20.65 -12.37
C ARG A 318 -4.47 -20.08 -12.69
N TYR A 319 -4.22 -18.83 -12.34
CA TYR A 319 -2.91 -18.21 -12.48
C TYR A 319 -1.83 -18.93 -11.65
N ALA A 320 -2.14 -19.34 -10.42
CA ALA A 320 -1.22 -20.13 -9.60
C ALA A 320 -0.94 -21.53 -10.19
N GLU A 321 -1.95 -22.21 -10.73
CA GLU A 321 -1.77 -23.48 -11.45
C GLU A 321 -0.92 -23.33 -12.70
N ASP A 322 -1.18 -22.29 -13.51
CA ASP A 322 -0.39 -21.99 -14.69
C ASP A 322 1.05 -21.61 -14.33
N THR A 323 1.27 -20.87 -13.25
CA THR A 323 2.63 -20.48 -12.84
C THR A 323 3.42 -21.65 -12.26
N MET A 324 2.76 -22.65 -11.66
CA MET A 324 3.41 -23.78 -10.97
C MET A 324 2.75 -25.14 -11.29
N PRO A 325 2.83 -25.62 -12.55
CA PRO A 325 2.09 -26.81 -12.99
C PRO A 325 2.50 -28.11 -12.28
N ARG A 326 3.74 -28.18 -11.78
CA ARG A 326 4.30 -29.35 -11.07
C ARG A 326 4.55 -29.09 -9.58
N GLY A 327 4.26 -27.88 -9.11
CA GLY A 327 4.79 -27.38 -7.84
C GLY A 327 6.30 -27.14 -7.90
N VAL A 328 6.79 -26.16 -7.14
CA VAL A 328 8.20 -25.77 -7.11
C VAL A 328 8.48 -25.03 -5.79
N LEU A 329 9.72 -25.05 -5.30
CA LEU A 329 10.12 -24.34 -4.06
C LEU A 329 9.35 -24.77 -2.78
N GLY A 330 8.79 -25.98 -2.76
CA GLY A 330 7.89 -26.41 -1.67
C GLY A 330 6.50 -25.75 -1.72
N LEU A 331 6.18 -25.07 -2.82
CA LEU A 331 4.87 -24.52 -3.14
C LEU A 331 4.13 -25.45 -4.12
N ASN A 332 2.81 -25.50 -4.00
CA ASN A 332 1.95 -26.18 -4.97
C ASN A 332 0.58 -25.50 -5.05
N ALA A 333 -0.18 -25.82 -6.09
CA ALA A 333 -1.50 -25.24 -6.32
C ALA A 333 -2.47 -25.44 -5.14
N ALA A 334 -2.47 -26.60 -4.48
CA ALA A 334 -3.37 -26.86 -3.36
C ALA A 334 -3.13 -25.90 -2.19
N MET A 335 -1.87 -25.57 -1.87
CA MET A 335 -1.55 -24.56 -0.87
C MET A 335 -2.07 -23.18 -1.29
N PHE A 336 -1.94 -22.80 -2.57
CA PHE A 336 -2.50 -21.53 -3.05
C PHE A 336 -4.02 -21.48 -2.99
N LYS A 337 -4.71 -22.61 -3.18
CA LYS A 337 -6.16 -22.70 -2.99
C LYS A 337 -6.58 -22.32 -1.56
N GLU A 338 -5.87 -22.85 -0.56
CA GLU A 338 -6.13 -22.54 0.84
C GLU A 338 -5.76 -21.09 1.17
N TYR A 339 -4.59 -20.62 0.71
CA TYR A 339 -4.13 -19.26 0.92
C TYR A 339 -5.08 -18.20 0.33
N LEU A 340 -5.56 -18.42 -0.90
CA LEU A 340 -6.50 -17.51 -1.56
C LEU A 340 -7.81 -17.40 -0.79
N ARG A 341 -8.34 -18.52 -0.30
CA ARG A 341 -9.56 -18.53 0.53
C ARG A 341 -9.33 -17.80 1.86
N PHE A 342 -8.17 -17.99 2.47
CA PHE A 342 -7.77 -17.31 3.70
C PHE A 342 -7.73 -15.78 3.50
N ILE A 343 -7.03 -15.30 2.46
CA ILE A 343 -6.95 -13.87 2.15
C ILE A 343 -8.32 -13.31 1.78
N ALA A 344 -9.08 -13.98 0.92
CA ALA A 344 -10.40 -13.52 0.50
C ALA A 344 -11.32 -13.31 1.70
N ASN A 345 -11.40 -14.29 2.62
CA ASN A 345 -12.17 -14.13 3.86
C ASN A 345 -11.66 -12.98 4.74
N ARG A 346 -10.34 -12.79 4.83
CA ARG A 346 -9.76 -11.65 5.54
C ARG A 346 -10.20 -10.31 4.93
N ARG A 347 -10.16 -10.17 3.59
CA ARG A 347 -10.62 -8.96 2.89
C ARG A 347 -12.11 -8.73 3.09
N CYS A 348 -12.93 -9.78 2.94
CA CYS A 348 -14.37 -9.72 3.23
C CYS A 348 -14.62 -9.17 4.63
N HIS A 349 -13.95 -9.73 5.65
CA HIS A 349 -14.10 -9.29 7.03
C HIS A 349 -13.71 -7.81 7.22
N GLN A 350 -12.60 -7.37 6.63
CA GLN A 350 -12.12 -5.99 6.74
C GLN A 350 -13.11 -4.96 6.16
N ILE A 351 -13.92 -5.34 5.18
CA ILE A 351 -14.98 -4.50 4.62
C ILE A 351 -16.39 -4.88 5.13
N GLY A 352 -16.51 -5.66 6.20
CA GLY A 352 -17.80 -6.03 6.80
C GLY A 352 -18.71 -6.85 5.87
N LEU A 353 -18.12 -7.73 5.06
CA LEU A 353 -18.80 -8.76 4.29
C LEU A 353 -18.64 -10.10 5.01
N ASP A 354 -19.68 -10.93 4.97
CA ASP A 354 -19.63 -12.28 5.53
C ASP A 354 -18.56 -13.13 4.81
N PRO A 355 -17.92 -14.09 5.52
CA PRO A 355 -16.95 -14.99 4.90
C PRO A 355 -17.62 -15.81 3.79
N ILE A 356 -16.97 -15.83 2.62
CA ILE A 356 -17.49 -16.51 1.42
C ILE A 356 -16.95 -17.94 1.27
N PHE A 357 -15.92 -18.29 2.03
CA PHE A 357 -15.37 -19.64 2.14
C PHE A 357 -15.42 -20.13 3.58
N SER A 358 -15.42 -21.45 3.78
CA SER A 358 -15.20 -22.05 5.10
C SER A 358 -13.87 -21.60 5.69
N GLU A 359 -13.78 -21.56 7.02
CA GLU A 359 -12.52 -21.24 7.71
C GLU A 359 -11.37 -22.14 7.23
N VAL A 360 -10.25 -21.50 6.92
CA VAL A 360 -9.02 -22.14 6.45
C VAL A 360 -7.83 -21.49 7.15
N SER A 361 -6.82 -22.27 7.49
CA SER A 361 -5.56 -21.75 8.03
C SER A 361 -4.71 -21.14 6.93
N ASN A 362 -3.84 -20.18 7.28
CA ASN A 362 -2.84 -19.66 6.36
C ASN A 362 -1.72 -20.70 6.15
N PRO A 363 -1.53 -21.27 4.94
CA PRO A 363 -0.46 -22.23 4.68
C PRO A 363 0.94 -21.57 4.60
N PHE A 364 1.00 -20.24 4.57
CA PHE A 364 2.24 -19.44 4.51
C PHE A 364 2.32 -18.48 5.72
N PRO A 365 2.50 -18.98 6.95
CA PRO A 365 2.52 -18.13 8.16
C PRO A 365 3.65 -17.08 8.13
N TRP A 366 4.77 -17.41 7.48
CA TRP A 366 5.89 -16.51 7.28
C TRP A 366 5.55 -15.25 6.46
N MET A 367 4.49 -15.26 5.65
CA MET A 367 4.00 -14.03 5.01
C MET A 367 3.42 -13.06 6.03
N SER A 368 2.66 -13.56 7.01
CA SER A 368 2.15 -12.73 8.10
C SER A 368 3.29 -12.16 8.92
N GLU A 369 4.29 -12.99 9.25
CA GLU A 369 5.49 -12.56 9.97
C GLU A 369 6.24 -11.46 9.20
N MET A 370 6.42 -11.60 7.88
CA MET A 370 7.09 -10.56 7.07
C MET A 370 6.34 -9.22 7.05
N ILE A 371 5.00 -9.26 7.11
CA ILE A 371 4.17 -8.06 7.18
C ILE A 371 4.24 -7.45 8.59
N ASP A 372 4.21 -8.26 9.65
CA ASP A 372 4.18 -7.79 11.04
C ASP A 372 5.56 -7.39 11.59
N LEU A 373 6.65 -8.09 11.23
CA LEU A 373 8.04 -7.76 11.61
C LEU A 373 8.45 -6.35 11.16
N LYS A 374 7.85 -5.84 10.07
CA LYS A 374 8.11 -4.49 9.56
C LYS A 374 7.35 -3.39 10.31
N LYS A 375 6.31 -3.71 11.09
CA LYS A 375 5.69 -2.72 12.00
C LYS A 375 6.60 -2.35 13.15
N GLU A 376 7.51 -3.25 13.57
CA GLU A 376 8.42 -3.01 14.70
C GLU A 376 9.76 -2.38 14.28
N LYS A 377 10.22 -2.60 13.05
CA LYS A 377 11.49 -2.03 12.55
C LYS A 377 11.26 -0.85 11.62
N ASN A 378 11.32 0.37 12.17
CA ASN A 378 11.69 1.54 11.40
C ASN A 378 13.10 1.31 10.82
N PHE A 379 13.18 1.10 9.50
CA PHE A 379 14.36 0.70 8.72
C PHE A 379 15.59 1.63 8.84
N PHE A 380 15.50 2.71 9.63
CA PHE A 380 16.61 3.60 9.99
C PHE A 380 17.72 2.92 10.80
N GLU A 381 17.47 1.76 11.41
CA GLU A 381 18.53 1.05 12.15
C GLU A 381 19.53 0.30 11.24
N THR A 382 19.21 0.05 9.96
CA THR A 382 20.11 -0.68 9.07
C THR A 382 20.91 0.24 8.14
N ARG A 383 20.61 1.55 8.13
CA ARG A 383 21.22 2.52 7.21
C ARG A 383 22.26 3.44 7.87
N VAL A 384 23.07 2.95 8.81
CA VAL A 384 24.37 3.59 9.14
C VAL A 384 25.36 2.54 9.65
N THR A 385 26.28 2.09 8.80
CA THR A 385 27.56 1.53 9.27
C THR A 385 28.74 1.84 8.35
N GLU A 386 28.50 2.30 7.12
CA GLU A 386 29.58 2.67 6.20
C GLU A 386 29.39 4.07 5.64
N TYR A 387 29.54 5.08 6.51
CA TYR A 387 30.08 6.40 6.15
C TYR A 387 30.72 6.99 7.42
N GLN A 388 31.76 6.33 7.95
CA GLN A 388 32.82 7.12 8.58
C GLN A 388 33.53 7.85 7.45
N THR A 389 33.18 9.12 7.28
CA THR A 389 33.93 10.08 6.47
C THR A 389 35.41 9.99 6.83
N GLY A 390 36.18 9.35 5.96
CA GLY A 390 37.63 9.51 5.91
C GLY A 390 37.93 10.98 5.64
N GLY A 391 38.50 11.66 6.64
CA GLY A 391 38.74 13.09 6.49
C GLY A 391 39.22 13.83 7.73
N VAL A 392 40.13 13.27 8.53
CA VAL A 392 41.14 14.07 9.25
C VAL A 392 42.42 13.24 9.39
N LEU A 393 43.35 13.38 8.44
CA LEU A 393 44.76 13.04 8.66
C LEU A 393 45.40 14.23 9.36
N ASN A 394 45.69 14.10 10.66
CA ASN A 394 46.64 14.99 11.33
C ASN A 394 48.05 14.45 11.08
N TRP A 395 48.89 15.27 10.47
CA TRP A 395 50.34 15.09 10.44
C TRP A 395 50.94 16.02 11.49
N ASP A 396 51.77 15.46 12.38
CA ASP A 396 52.75 16.22 13.17
C ASP A 396 54.00 16.51 12.33
#